data_AF-A0A0H3DS80-F1
#
_entry.id   AF-A0A0H3DS80-F1
#
_cell.length_a   1.000
_cell.length_b   1.000
_cell.length_c   1.000
_cell.angle_alpha   90.00
_cell.angle_beta   90.00
_cell.angle_gamma   90.00
#
_symmetry.space_group_name_H-M   'P 1'
#
loop_
_entity.id
_entity.type
_entity.pdbx_description
1 polymer ?
#
loop_
_entity_poly.entity_id
_entity_poly.type
_entity_poly.pdbx_seq_one_letter_code
_entity_poly.pdbx_strand_id
1 'polypeptide(L)'
;MIVINLAYRRVTTMTLLSTDPLTQLAFSVHENKGVFAVLLGSGLSRTAQIPTGWEITLDLIKRIAAAQDVEEQTDWAQWYRDKTGNEPDDSKLLEDLTISPAERRSILHNYIEPNEEEKEDGKKLPTPAHQAIARLVRSGHIRVILTTNFDRLMENALREQGVEPTVISSVDSLSGAEPLTHSQCYLFKLHGDYKDARILNTDNELASYPVEYNQLLDRIIDEHGLIICGWSGEWDHALRAAILRAPNKRYPMFWAAKNPPGTNAQDLISHRQAKIMEITGADDFFNTLQQRVTILEQSRKQNPLSVELLTNSTKKYLAKAEFRIQLDELFSGEFERLLEAMNSDTLSPNGRWSPEEFSQRVSTYESITEPLGRMAGILGRWGEDKHKELIFDIINNIISHSKNHNGGLSAWINLRTYPAVMIMTAYALGLIRSRRWGTLHELFLKKIVIPHHEPCSIITLLFLWSWEGGGDIWKQLDGLDRRKTALSDHLLTIMDEWKSSFIGTTANFELSYDRYETLASLAYFEEQLSTYPDKTQIDIQYFRMPVGRVGWNSSSYRILTQELKDTNILDDLLTHGFANNSEEDLALFLRCFESIAGRMSW
;
A
#
# COMPACT_ATOMS: atom_id res chain seq x y z
N MET A 1 -45.15 -44.04 28.49
CA MET A 1 -44.93 -43.67 27.07
C MET A 1 -45.30 -42.20 26.93
N ILE A 2 -44.36 -41.30 27.21
CA ILE A 2 -44.55 -39.84 27.11
C ILE A 2 -43.52 -39.37 26.10
N VAL A 3 -43.99 -38.94 24.94
CA VAL A 3 -43.17 -38.34 23.88
C VAL A 3 -43.11 -36.85 24.15
N ILE A 4 -41.94 -36.34 24.53
CA ILE A 4 -41.68 -34.91 24.64
C ILE A 4 -41.12 -34.42 23.30
N ASN A 5 -41.85 -33.48 22.71
CA ASN A 5 -41.54 -32.74 21.50
C ASN A 5 -40.42 -31.73 21.82
N LEU A 6 -39.28 -31.81 21.16
CA LEU A 6 -38.22 -30.80 21.23
C LEU A 6 -37.99 -30.21 19.84
N ALA A 7 -38.63 -29.07 19.61
CA ALA A 7 -38.35 -28.19 18.48
C ALA A 7 -36.92 -27.64 18.61
N TYR A 8 -36.03 -28.06 17.71
CA TYR A 8 -34.71 -27.45 17.54
C TYR A 8 -34.87 -26.07 16.89
N ARG A 9 -34.86 -25.00 17.69
CA ARG A 9 -34.57 -23.65 17.20
C ARG A 9 -33.13 -23.63 16.70
N ARG A 10 -32.93 -23.45 15.38
CA ARG A 10 -31.63 -23.07 14.81
C ARG A 10 -31.25 -21.71 15.40
N VAL A 11 -30.25 -21.69 16.28
CA VAL A 11 -29.54 -20.47 16.64
C VAL A 11 -28.63 -20.15 15.46
N THR A 12 -28.97 -19.12 14.70
CA THR A 12 -28.12 -18.58 13.63
C THR A 12 -26.91 -17.93 14.30
N THR A 13 -25.76 -18.60 14.26
CA THR A 13 -24.51 -18.06 14.78
C THR A 13 -24.14 -16.83 13.94
N MET A 14 -24.16 -15.64 14.55
CA MET A 14 -23.66 -14.41 13.90
C MET A 14 -22.17 -14.59 13.62
N THR A 15 -21.81 -14.62 12.34
CA THR A 15 -20.41 -14.66 11.89
C THR A 15 -19.74 -13.30 12.13
N LEU A 16 -18.42 -13.26 12.33
CA LEU A 16 -17.65 -12.01 12.50
C LEU A 16 -17.92 -10.95 11.39
N LEU A 17 -18.30 -11.41 10.19
CA LEU A 17 -18.61 -10.58 9.02
C LEU A 17 -20.09 -10.22 8.86
N SER A 18 -21.02 -10.78 9.66
CA SER A 18 -22.44 -10.45 9.52
C SER A 18 -22.77 -9.02 9.95
N THR A 19 -21.87 -8.39 10.71
CA THR A 19 -22.00 -7.01 11.22
C THR A 19 -21.20 -5.98 10.42
N ASP A 20 -20.39 -6.38 9.43
CA ASP A 20 -19.58 -5.45 8.62
C ASP A 20 -19.63 -5.81 7.12
N PRO A 21 -20.70 -5.40 6.41
CA PRO A 21 -20.90 -5.76 5.01
C PRO A 21 -19.87 -5.10 4.08
N LEU A 22 -19.29 -3.96 4.48
CA LEU A 22 -18.25 -3.26 3.73
C LEU A 22 -16.92 -4.02 3.73
N THR A 23 -16.57 -4.69 4.83
CA THR A 23 -15.39 -5.57 4.85
C THR A 23 -15.58 -6.74 3.89
N GLN A 24 -16.76 -7.34 3.84
CA GLN A 24 -17.04 -8.41 2.87
C GLN A 24 -16.91 -7.92 1.42
N LEU A 25 -17.40 -6.71 1.11
CA LEU A 25 -17.22 -6.10 -0.21
C LEU A 25 -15.73 -5.88 -0.52
N ALA A 26 -14.97 -5.32 0.42
CA ALA A 26 -13.53 -5.09 0.24
C ALA A 26 -12.76 -6.39 -0.03
N PHE A 27 -13.04 -7.47 0.70
CA PHE A 27 -12.48 -8.79 0.41
C PHE A 27 -12.88 -9.29 -0.98
N SER A 28 -14.15 -9.15 -1.37
CA SER A 28 -14.63 -9.61 -2.67
C SER A 28 -13.92 -8.88 -3.82
N VAL A 29 -13.79 -7.55 -3.72
CA VAL A 29 -13.09 -6.70 -4.70
C VAL A 29 -11.59 -7.01 -4.73
N HIS A 30 -10.97 -7.28 -3.57
CA HIS A 30 -9.56 -7.62 -3.48
C HIS A 30 -9.23 -8.98 -4.12
N GLU A 31 -9.98 -10.03 -3.76
CA GLU A 31 -9.75 -11.39 -4.24
C GLU A 31 -10.09 -11.55 -5.73
N ASN A 32 -11.05 -10.76 -6.23
CA ASN A 32 -11.53 -10.82 -7.62
C ASN A 32 -11.17 -9.53 -8.36
N LYS A 33 -9.87 -9.22 -8.47
CA LYS A 33 -9.37 -8.03 -9.15
C LYS A 33 -9.93 -7.90 -10.57
N GLY A 34 -10.53 -6.76 -10.88
CA GLY A 34 -11.06 -6.43 -12.21
C GLY A 34 -12.40 -7.09 -12.54
N VAL A 35 -12.97 -7.89 -11.65
CA VAL A 35 -14.26 -8.59 -11.86
C VAL A 35 -15.46 -7.71 -11.49
N PHE A 36 -15.28 -6.74 -10.59
CA PHE A 36 -16.37 -5.85 -10.21
C PHE A 36 -16.47 -4.65 -11.15
N ALA A 37 -17.68 -4.42 -11.66
CA ALA A 37 -18.07 -3.18 -12.32
C ALA A 37 -18.81 -2.28 -11.32
N VAL A 38 -18.69 -0.97 -11.50
CA VAL A 38 -19.39 0.02 -10.68
C VAL A 38 -20.44 0.73 -11.51
N LEU A 39 -21.69 0.78 -11.01
CA LEU A 39 -22.77 1.56 -11.59
C LEU A 39 -23.00 2.82 -10.76
N LEU A 40 -22.79 3.97 -11.39
CA LEU A 40 -22.82 5.29 -10.78
C LEU A 40 -24.03 6.09 -11.28
N GLY A 41 -24.77 6.69 -10.36
CA GLY A 41 -25.82 7.64 -10.69
C GLY A 41 -25.55 9.05 -10.17
N SER A 42 -26.51 9.95 -10.38
CA SER A 42 -26.33 11.39 -10.12
C SER A 42 -26.08 11.71 -8.65
N GLY A 43 -26.49 10.82 -7.74
CA GLY A 43 -26.20 10.96 -6.31
C GLY A 43 -24.70 10.96 -5.97
N LEU A 44 -23.84 10.43 -6.85
CA LEU A 44 -22.37 10.48 -6.68
C LEU A 44 -21.83 11.91 -6.82
N SER A 45 -22.34 12.68 -7.80
CA SER A 45 -21.86 14.03 -8.13
C SER A 45 -22.48 15.11 -7.24
N ARG A 46 -23.43 14.77 -6.35
CA ARG A 46 -24.16 15.72 -5.52
C ARG A 46 -23.26 16.54 -4.59
N THR A 47 -22.22 15.95 -3.99
CA THR A 47 -21.28 16.68 -3.11
C THR A 47 -20.35 17.61 -3.89
N ALA A 48 -20.20 17.42 -5.20
CA ALA A 48 -19.57 18.39 -6.11
C ALA A 48 -20.49 19.57 -6.46
N GLN A 49 -21.69 19.66 -5.86
CA GLN A 49 -22.70 20.67 -6.18
C GLN A 49 -23.28 20.55 -7.60
N ILE A 50 -23.23 19.36 -8.19
CA ILE A 50 -24.03 19.01 -9.36
C ILE A 50 -25.35 18.41 -8.85
N PRO A 51 -26.51 19.04 -9.09
CA PRO A 51 -27.78 18.55 -8.59
C PRO A 51 -28.16 17.20 -9.21
N THR A 52 -28.88 16.40 -8.45
CA THR A 52 -29.52 15.17 -8.98
C THR A 52 -30.64 15.51 -9.95
N GLY A 53 -31.05 14.57 -10.81
CA GLY A 53 -32.17 14.79 -11.75
C GLY A 53 -33.43 15.30 -11.04
N TRP A 54 -33.77 14.72 -9.88
CA TRP A 54 -34.89 15.19 -9.06
C TRP A 54 -34.73 16.64 -8.55
N GLU A 55 -33.53 17.03 -8.14
CA GLU A 55 -33.24 18.41 -7.70
C GLU A 55 -33.32 19.40 -8.87
N ILE A 56 -32.91 18.99 -10.08
CA ILE A 56 -33.09 19.78 -11.30
C ILE A 56 -34.58 19.98 -11.60
N THR A 57 -35.40 18.92 -11.54
CA THR A 57 -36.84 19.01 -11.77
C THR A 57 -37.50 20.02 -10.83
N LEU A 58 -37.19 19.96 -9.54
CA LEU A 58 -37.75 20.90 -8.56
C LEU A 58 -37.30 22.34 -8.80
N ASP A 59 -36.04 22.55 -9.17
CA ASP A 59 -35.53 23.89 -9.52
C ASP A 59 -36.21 24.45 -10.77
N LEU A 60 -36.45 23.63 -11.79
CA LEU A 60 -37.17 24.04 -13.00
C LEU A 60 -38.64 24.37 -12.69
N ILE A 61 -39.33 23.56 -11.89
CA ILE A 61 -40.69 23.85 -11.41
C ILE A 61 -40.74 25.20 -10.70
N LYS A 62 -39.79 25.44 -9.79
CA LYS A 62 -39.66 26.71 -9.07
C LYS A 62 -39.46 27.89 -10.04
N ARG A 63 -38.60 27.75 -11.05
CA ARG A 63 -38.37 28.80 -12.07
C ARG A 63 -39.61 29.07 -12.91
N ILE A 64 -40.35 28.03 -13.32
CA ILE A 64 -41.62 28.17 -14.04
C ILE A 64 -42.64 28.91 -13.16
N ALA A 65 -42.78 28.50 -11.90
CA ALA A 65 -43.72 29.11 -10.96
C ALA A 65 -43.39 30.59 -10.72
N ALA A 66 -42.12 30.93 -10.54
CA ALA A 66 -41.65 32.30 -10.41
C ALA A 66 -41.94 33.15 -11.67
N ALA A 67 -41.79 32.58 -12.87
CA ALA A 67 -42.15 33.24 -14.13
C ALA A 67 -43.67 33.44 -14.30
N GLN A 68 -44.48 32.76 -13.49
CA GLN A 68 -45.94 32.91 -13.41
C GLN A 68 -46.40 33.72 -12.19
N ASP A 69 -45.49 34.45 -11.55
CA ASP A 69 -45.74 35.28 -10.36
C ASP A 69 -46.32 34.49 -9.16
N VAL A 70 -45.95 33.21 -9.03
CA VAL A 70 -46.36 32.37 -7.89
C VAL A 70 -45.40 32.61 -6.72
N GLU A 71 -45.95 32.84 -5.52
CA GLU A 71 -45.16 33.00 -4.28
C GLU A 71 -44.38 31.71 -3.93
N GLU A 72 -43.28 31.87 -3.17
CA GLU A 72 -42.44 30.74 -2.75
C GLU A 72 -43.24 29.69 -1.98
N GLN A 73 -43.08 28.42 -2.36
CA GLN A 73 -43.76 27.30 -1.74
C GLN A 73 -42.81 26.51 -0.82
N THR A 74 -43.37 25.92 0.24
CA THR A 74 -42.61 25.06 1.17
C THR A 74 -42.31 23.68 0.58
N ASP A 75 -43.17 23.19 -0.33
CA ASP A 75 -43.00 21.94 -1.06
C ASP A 75 -43.42 22.12 -2.53
N TRP A 76 -42.43 22.35 -3.38
CA TRP A 76 -42.64 22.52 -4.82
C TRP A 76 -43.17 21.25 -5.51
N ALA A 77 -42.87 20.07 -4.98
CA ALA A 77 -43.40 18.81 -5.52
C ALA A 77 -44.91 18.72 -5.23
N GLN A 78 -45.33 19.03 -4.00
CA GLN A 78 -46.75 19.05 -3.64
C GLN A 78 -47.51 20.12 -4.40
N TRP A 79 -46.95 21.32 -4.54
CA TRP A 79 -47.57 22.39 -5.31
C TRP A 79 -47.80 21.99 -6.77
N TYR A 80 -46.81 21.34 -7.41
CA TYR A 80 -46.95 20.88 -8.79
C TYR A 80 -48.05 19.81 -8.92
N ARG A 81 -48.13 18.87 -7.97
CA ARG A 81 -49.22 17.87 -7.90
C ARG A 81 -50.58 18.52 -7.78
N ASP A 82 -50.74 19.48 -6.86
CA ASP A 82 -52.01 20.15 -6.62
C ASP A 82 -52.47 20.97 -7.84
N LYS A 83 -51.52 21.54 -8.58
CA LYS A 83 -51.80 22.37 -9.76
C LYS A 83 -52.08 21.55 -11.02
N THR A 84 -51.34 20.47 -11.24
CA THR A 84 -51.37 19.71 -12.52
C THR A 84 -52.12 18.39 -12.42
N GLY A 85 -52.35 17.87 -11.21
CA GLY A 85 -52.90 16.54 -10.97
C GLY A 85 -51.92 15.39 -11.27
N ASN A 86 -50.66 15.68 -11.63
CA ASN A 86 -49.64 14.71 -11.98
C ASN A 86 -48.44 14.80 -11.03
N GLU A 87 -47.69 13.70 -10.87
CA GLU A 87 -46.40 13.74 -10.18
C GLU A 87 -45.37 14.57 -10.96
N PRO A 88 -44.46 15.29 -10.28
CA PRO A 88 -43.31 15.93 -10.92
C PRO A 88 -42.46 14.92 -11.68
N ASP A 89 -42.19 15.22 -12.95
CA ASP A 89 -41.45 14.37 -13.87
C ASP A 89 -40.54 15.25 -14.73
N ASP A 90 -39.22 15.07 -14.58
CA ASP A 90 -38.19 15.85 -15.30
C ASP A 90 -38.39 15.78 -16.81
N SER A 91 -38.79 14.61 -17.29
CA SER A 91 -38.93 14.29 -18.71
C SER A 91 -40.01 15.14 -19.35
N LYS A 92 -41.20 15.16 -18.75
CA LYS A 92 -42.34 15.95 -19.23
C LYS A 92 -42.08 17.44 -19.09
N LEU A 93 -41.48 17.84 -17.97
CA LEU A 93 -41.19 19.24 -17.73
C LEU A 93 -40.17 19.79 -18.74
N LEU A 94 -39.11 19.04 -19.03
CA LEU A 94 -38.12 19.42 -20.04
C LEU A 94 -38.66 19.33 -21.47
N GLU A 95 -39.54 18.36 -21.77
CA GLU A 95 -40.25 18.29 -23.06
C GLU A 95 -41.18 19.50 -23.27
N ASP A 96 -41.88 19.95 -22.21
CA ASP A 96 -42.75 21.13 -22.26
C ASP A 96 -41.96 22.45 -22.33
N LEU A 97 -40.79 22.50 -21.69
CA LEU A 97 -39.95 23.70 -21.62
C LEU A 97 -39.07 23.95 -22.84
N THR A 98 -38.80 22.92 -23.64
CA THR A 98 -37.81 22.99 -24.73
C THR A 98 -38.39 22.52 -26.04
N ILE A 99 -38.12 23.27 -27.11
CA ILE A 99 -38.59 22.94 -28.47
C ILE A 99 -37.64 21.95 -29.13
N SER A 100 -36.35 21.96 -28.73
CA SER A 100 -35.33 21.09 -29.32
C SER A 100 -34.41 20.42 -28.28
N PRO A 101 -33.85 19.24 -28.60
CA PRO A 101 -32.82 18.60 -27.76
C PRO A 101 -31.61 19.49 -27.46
N ALA A 102 -31.28 20.43 -28.36
CA ALA A 102 -30.17 21.37 -28.16
C ALA A 102 -30.46 22.41 -27.06
N GLU A 103 -31.70 22.85 -26.91
CA GLU A 103 -32.13 23.75 -25.83
C GLU A 103 -32.10 23.01 -24.48
N ARG A 104 -32.60 21.77 -24.45
CA ARG A 104 -32.53 20.90 -23.26
C ARG A 104 -31.09 20.69 -22.79
N ARG A 105 -30.18 20.36 -23.71
CA ARG A 105 -28.75 20.27 -23.43
C ARG A 105 -28.20 21.57 -22.84
N SER A 106 -28.60 22.72 -23.38
CA SER A 106 -28.13 24.03 -22.91
C SER A 106 -28.57 24.33 -21.47
N ILE A 107 -29.78 23.91 -21.08
CA ILE A 107 -30.24 24.01 -19.70
C ILE A 107 -29.37 23.13 -18.77
N LEU A 108 -29.19 21.86 -19.12
CA LEU A 108 -28.41 20.91 -18.32
C LEU A 108 -26.93 21.31 -18.22
N HIS A 109 -26.36 21.86 -19.29
CA HIS A 109 -24.99 22.38 -19.33
C HIS A 109 -24.71 23.36 -18.19
N ASN A 110 -25.67 24.24 -17.85
CA ASN A 110 -25.49 25.25 -16.80
C ASN A 110 -25.40 24.65 -15.38
N TYR A 111 -26.00 23.48 -15.15
CA TYR A 111 -25.90 22.77 -13.88
C TYR A 111 -24.59 21.98 -13.74
N ILE A 112 -23.92 21.67 -14.85
CA ILE A 112 -22.78 20.76 -14.90
C ILE A 112 -21.45 21.51 -15.04
N GLU A 113 -21.37 22.48 -15.97
CA GLU A 113 -20.12 23.21 -16.23
C GLU A 113 -19.87 24.23 -15.10
N PRO A 114 -18.69 24.22 -14.47
CA PRO A 114 -18.32 25.27 -13.53
C PRO A 114 -18.05 26.59 -14.24
N ASN A 115 -18.47 27.70 -13.63
CA ASN A 115 -17.90 29.02 -13.93
C ASN A 115 -16.56 29.21 -13.19
N GLU A 116 -15.85 30.32 -13.47
CA GLU A 116 -14.53 30.57 -12.88
C GLU A 116 -14.55 30.65 -11.34
N GLU A 117 -15.56 31.32 -10.77
CA GLU A 117 -15.72 31.45 -9.30
C GLU A 117 -16.02 30.09 -8.65
N GLU A 118 -16.90 29.28 -9.25
CA GLU A 118 -17.20 27.93 -8.79
C GLU A 118 -15.97 27.04 -8.82
N LYS A 119 -15.11 27.20 -9.84
CA LYS A 119 -13.88 26.43 -9.98
C LYS A 119 -12.83 26.84 -8.93
N GLU A 120 -12.70 28.14 -8.64
CA GLU A 120 -11.85 28.66 -7.56
C GLU A 120 -12.30 28.16 -6.18
N ASP A 121 -13.62 28.03 -5.99
CA ASP A 121 -14.25 27.46 -4.78
C ASP A 121 -14.18 25.92 -4.71
N GLY A 122 -13.64 25.25 -5.73
CA GLY A 122 -13.53 23.80 -5.79
C GLY A 122 -14.86 23.06 -6.06
N LYS A 123 -15.87 23.75 -6.59
CA LYS A 123 -17.17 23.18 -6.96
C LYS A 123 -17.10 22.53 -8.35
N LYS A 124 -17.98 21.54 -8.59
CA LYS A 124 -18.07 20.75 -9.83
C LYS A 124 -16.71 20.16 -10.24
N LEU A 125 -15.92 19.78 -9.24
CA LEU A 125 -14.67 19.04 -9.36
C LEU A 125 -14.87 17.60 -8.87
N PRO A 126 -14.00 16.64 -9.26
CA PRO A 126 -14.15 15.26 -8.83
C PRO A 126 -14.14 15.13 -7.31
N THR A 127 -15.18 14.50 -6.77
CA THR A 127 -15.33 14.31 -5.32
C THR A 127 -14.36 13.25 -4.77
N PRO A 128 -14.20 13.13 -3.45
CA PRO A 128 -13.44 12.04 -2.85
C PRO A 128 -13.89 10.63 -3.31
N ALA A 129 -15.19 10.42 -3.56
CA ALA A 129 -15.68 9.17 -4.15
C ALA A 129 -15.08 8.89 -5.53
N HIS A 130 -15.08 9.89 -6.42
CA HIS A 130 -14.48 9.78 -7.76
C HIS A 130 -12.99 9.44 -7.66
N GLN A 131 -12.26 10.12 -6.78
CA GLN A 131 -10.84 9.87 -6.55
C GLN A 131 -10.58 8.45 -6.01
N ALA A 132 -11.42 7.98 -5.08
CA ALA A 132 -11.30 6.63 -4.53
C ALA A 132 -11.58 5.55 -5.58
N ILE A 133 -12.59 5.74 -6.43
CA ILE A 133 -12.87 4.84 -7.57
C ILE A 133 -11.69 4.85 -8.54
N ALA A 134 -11.15 6.03 -8.88
CA ALA A 134 -10.00 6.14 -9.77
C ALA A 134 -8.75 5.43 -9.20
N ARG A 135 -8.50 5.49 -7.88
CA ARG A 135 -7.44 4.70 -7.23
C ARG A 135 -7.69 3.19 -7.28
N LEU A 136 -8.94 2.75 -7.14
CA LEU A 136 -9.32 1.33 -7.31
C LEU A 136 -9.13 0.86 -8.76
N VAL A 137 -9.38 1.73 -9.75
CA VAL A 137 -9.10 1.45 -11.16
C VAL A 137 -7.60 1.37 -11.42
N ARG A 138 -6.83 2.37 -10.95
CA ARG A 138 -5.36 2.40 -11.10
C ARG A 138 -4.70 1.14 -10.54
N SER A 139 -5.20 0.61 -9.43
CA SER A 139 -4.72 -0.62 -8.80
C SER A 139 -5.26 -1.92 -9.42
N GLY A 140 -6.06 -1.81 -10.50
CA GLY A 140 -6.60 -2.92 -11.27
C GLY A 140 -7.78 -3.65 -10.62
N HIS A 141 -8.34 -3.11 -9.53
CA HIS A 141 -9.45 -3.74 -8.82
C HIS A 141 -10.79 -3.51 -9.52
N ILE A 142 -10.97 -2.36 -10.16
CA ILE A 142 -12.14 -2.03 -10.99
C ILE A 142 -11.64 -1.77 -12.41
N ARG A 143 -12.34 -2.29 -13.41
CA ARG A 143 -12.02 -2.06 -14.83
C ARG A 143 -13.19 -1.55 -15.66
N VAL A 144 -14.40 -1.64 -15.14
CA VAL A 144 -15.62 -1.25 -15.85
C VAL A 144 -16.42 -0.31 -14.95
N ILE A 145 -16.78 0.85 -15.50
CA ILE A 145 -17.63 1.83 -14.85
C ILE A 145 -18.82 2.08 -15.78
N LEU A 146 -20.03 1.83 -15.28
CA LEU A 146 -21.27 2.25 -15.89
C LEU A 146 -21.71 3.55 -15.19
N THR A 147 -22.17 4.54 -15.94
CA THR A 147 -22.71 5.76 -15.34
C THR A 147 -23.92 6.27 -16.11
N THR A 148 -24.90 6.77 -15.37
CA THR A 148 -26.02 7.56 -15.91
C THR A 148 -25.72 9.06 -15.92
N ASN A 149 -24.54 9.48 -15.44
CA ASN A 149 -24.19 10.89 -15.35
C ASN A 149 -23.64 11.41 -16.68
N PHE A 150 -24.06 12.63 -17.03
CA PHE A 150 -23.58 13.34 -18.22
C PHE A 150 -22.26 14.08 -17.97
N ASP A 151 -21.97 14.42 -16.71
CA ASP A 151 -20.78 15.16 -16.27
C ASP A 151 -19.47 14.42 -16.58
N ARG A 152 -18.32 15.10 -16.46
CA ARG A 152 -16.99 14.54 -16.73
C ARG A 152 -16.13 14.29 -15.49
N LEU A 153 -16.74 14.23 -14.29
CA LEU A 153 -15.99 14.16 -13.05
C LEU A 153 -15.22 12.84 -12.91
N MET A 154 -15.80 11.74 -13.37
CA MET A 154 -15.14 10.43 -13.33
C MET A 154 -13.94 10.37 -14.29
N GLU A 155 -14.09 10.89 -15.51
CA GLU A 155 -13.01 11.01 -16.49
C GLU A 155 -11.85 11.83 -15.94
N ASN A 156 -12.16 12.97 -15.31
CA ASN A 156 -11.15 13.86 -14.75
C ASN A 156 -10.40 13.18 -13.58
N ALA A 157 -11.10 12.53 -12.65
CA ALA A 157 -10.47 11.77 -11.57
C ALA A 157 -9.57 10.64 -12.10
N LEU A 158 -9.98 9.94 -13.14
CA LEU A 158 -9.17 8.88 -13.75
C LEU A 158 -7.86 9.45 -14.33
N ARG A 159 -7.96 10.55 -15.10
CA ARG A 159 -6.78 11.21 -15.68
C ARG A 159 -5.85 11.78 -14.63
N GLU A 160 -6.37 12.37 -13.56
CA GLU A 160 -5.58 12.85 -12.41
C GLU A 160 -4.82 11.72 -11.71
N GLN A 161 -5.37 10.49 -11.72
CA GLN A 161 -4.69 9.28 -11.23
C GLN A 161 -3.78 8.62 -12.28
N GLY A 162 -3.60 9.23 -13.46
CA GLY A 162 -2.76 8.71 -14.54
C GLY A 162 -3.38 7.55 -15.33
N VAL A 163 -4.70 7.40 -15.30
CA VAL A 163 -5.45 6.39 -16.06
C VAL A 163 -6.19 7.07 -17.20
N GLU A 164 -5.94 6.67 -18.44
CA GLU A 164 -6.75 7.13 -19.60
C GLU A 164 -7.89 6.13 -19.86
N PRO A 165 -9.16 6.51 -19.66
CA PRO A 165 -10.28 5.60 -19.88
C PRO A 165 -10.71 5.52 -21.34
N THR A 166 -11.19 4.35 -21.76
CA THR A 166 -11.99 4.20 -22.98
C THR A 166 -13.41 4.68 -22.69
N VAL A 167 -13.75 5.89 -23.14
CA VAL A 167 -15.06 6.51 -22.88
C VAL A 167 -16.06 6.16 -23.98
N ILE A 168 -17.17 5.54 -23.60
CA ILE A 168 -18.30 5.22 -24.48
C ILE A 168 -19.48 6.10 -24.08
N SER A 169 -19.88 7.01 -24.96
CA SER A 169 -21.02 7.92 -24.73
C SER A 169 -22.03 7.93 -25.87
N SER A 170 -21.75 7.22 -26.96
CA SER A 170 -22.63 7.03 -28.12
C SER A 170 -22.39 5.67 -28.78
N VAL A 171 -23.35 5.23 -29.61
CA VAL A 171 -23.20 4.02 -30.44
C VAL A 171 -21.98 4.14 -31.38
N ASP A 172 -21.71 5.34 -31.91
CA ASP A 172 -20.53 5.60 -32.74
C ASP A 172 -19.22 5.37 -31.97
N SER A 173 -19.14 5.90 -30.73
CA SER A 173 -17.97 5.67 -29.87
C SER A 173 -17.81 4.20 -29.47
N LEU A 174 -18.92 3.47 -29.29
CA LEU A 174 -18.90 2.04 -29.02
C LEU A 174 -18.34 1.25 -30.21
N SER A 175 -18.75 1.60 -31.44
CA SER A 175 -18.28 0.94 -32.65
C SER A 175 -16.78 1.15 -32.90
N GLY A 176 -16.24 2.31 -32.53
CA GLY A 176 -14.82 2.64 -32.69
C GLY A 176 -13.94 2.27 -31.50
N ALA A 177 -14.53 1.79 -30.39
CA ALA A 177 -13.81 1.54 -29.17
C ALA A 177 -13.04 0.22 -29.19
N GLU A 178 -11.95 0.21 -28.43
CA GLU A 178 -11.22 -1.02 -28.13
C GLU A 178 -12.12 -2.00 -27.35
N PRO A 179 -11.99 -3.32 -27.57
CA PRO A 179 -12.74 -4.30 -26.81
C PRO A 179 -12.52 -4.15 -25.29
N LEU A 180 -13.59 -4.37 -24.51
CA LEU A 180 -13.58 -4.29 -23.04
C LEU A 180 -12.41 -5.05 -22.40
N THR A 181 -12.03 -6.21 -22.96
CA THR A 181 -10.94 -7.05 -22.45
C THR A 181 -9.57 -6.39 -22.52
N HIS A 182 -9.35 -5.48 -23.48
CA HIS A 182 -8.08 -4.79 -23.71
C HIS A 182 -8.01 -3.40 -23.08
N SER A 183 -9.15 -2.84 -22.68
CA SER A 183 -9.20 -1.53 -22.01
C SER A 183 -8.72 -1.62 -20.56
N GLN A 184 -7.88 -0.68 -20.14
CA GLN A 184 -7.48 -0.52 -18.74
C GLN A 184 -8.67 -0.08 -17.88
N CYS A 185 -9.49 0.84 -18.40
CA CYS A 185 -10.72 1.30 -17.77
C CYS A 185 -11.77 1.61 -18.83
N TYR A 186 -12.85 0.84 -18.84
CA TYR A 186 -13.99 1.02 -19.72
C TYR A 186 -15.05 1.86 -19.02
N LEU A 187 -15.22 3.12 -19.43
CA LEU A 187 -16.22 4.04 -18.88
C LEU A 187 -17.40 4.16 -19.83
N PHE A 188 -18.52 3.56 -19.49
CA PHE A 188 -19.73 3.53 -20.29
C PHE A 188 -20.78 4.49 -19.74
N LYS A 189 -20.96 5.62 -20.42
CA LYS A 189 -21.95 6.67 -20.14
C LYS A 189 -23.24 6.34 -20.88
N LEU A 190 -24.17 5.70 -20.18
CA LEU A 190 -25.41 5.17 -20.76
C LEU A 190 -26.31 6.27 -21.33
N HIS A 191 -26.34 7.41 -20.65
CA HIS A 191 -27.20 8.53 -21.03
C HIS A 191 -26.49 9.56 -21.89
N GLY A 192 -25.22 9.35 -22.23
CA GLY A 192 -24.43 10.23 -23.09
C GLY A 192 -23.55 11.23 -22.33
N ASP A 193 -23.08 12.25 -23.03
CA ASP A 193 -22.18 13.29 -22.51
C ASP A 193 -22.82 14.67 -22.71
N TYR A 194 -22.71 15.55 -21.71
CA TYR A 194 -23.35 16.87 -21.76
C TYR A 194 -22.88 17.78 -22.91
N LYS A 195 -21.77 17.45 -23.59
CA LYS A 195 -21.32 18.15 -24.81
C LYS A 195 -21.94 17.61 -26.10
N ASP A 196 -22.63 16.47 -26.06
CA ASP A 196 -23.41 15.91 -27.16
C ASP A 196 -24.90 16.26 -26.98
N ALA A 197 -25.62 16.51 -28.07
CA ALA A 197 -27.06 16.79 -28.02
C ALA A 197 -27.90 15.49 -27.94
N ARG A 198 -27.31 14.32 -28.18
CA ARG A 198 -27.94 13.00 -28.17
C ARG A 198 -27.95 12.36 -26.78
N ILE A 199 -28.22 13.15 -25.75
CA ILE A 199 -28.35 12.66 -24.38
C ILE A 199 -29.72 12.00 -24.16
N LEU A 200 -29.78 10.99 -23.30
CA LEU A 200 -31.03 10.34 -22.90
C LEU A 200 -31.46 10.91 -21.54
N ASN A 201 -32.50 11.74 -21.51
CA ASN A 201 -33.01 12.31 -20.26
C ASN A 201 -34.53 12.24 -20.12
N THR A 202 -35.28 11.91 -21.18
CA THR A 202 -36.75 11.78 -21.08
C THR A 202 -37.19 10.33 -20.89
N ASP A 203 -38.37 10.13 -20.31
CA ASP A 203 -39.02 8.84 -20.10
C ASP A 203 -39.07 8.01 -21.40
N ASN A 204 -39.36 8.66 -22.54
CA ASN A 204 -39.36 8.01 -23.84
C ASN A 204 -37.95 7.57 -24.28
N GLU A 205 -36.94 8.41 -24.04
CA GLU A 205 -35.54 8.12 -24.35
C GLU A 205 -34.96 7.02 -23.44
N LEU A 206 -35.46 6.93 -22.20
CA LEU A 206 -35.07 5.93 -21.20
C LEU A 206 -35.93 4.65 -21.24
N ALA A 207 -36.94 4.58 -22.10
CA ALA A 207 -37.79 3.41 -22.28
C ALA A 207 -37.03 2.21 -22.87
N SER A 208 -36.07 2.47 -23.77
CA SER A 208 -35.25 1.43 -24.41
C SER A 208 -33.88 1.96 -24.84
N TYR A 209 -32.84 1.17 -24.62
CA TYR A 209 -31.50 1.45 -25.16
C TYR A 209 -31.29 0.85 -26.55
N PRO A 210 -30.35 1.39 -27.35
CA PRO A 210 -29.89 0.77 -28.59
C PRO A 210 -29.49 -0.69 -28.42
N VAL A 211 -29.62 -1.48 -29.48
CA VAL A 211 -29.33 -2.93 -29.44
C VAL A 211 -27.86 -3.19 -29.08
N GLU A 212 -26.96 -2.35 -29.57
CA GLU A 212 -25.52 -2.40 -29.31
C GLU A 212 -25.20 -2.16 -27.82
N TYR A 213 -25.90 -1.20 -27.20
CA TYR A 213 -25.79 -0.94 -25.77
C TYR A 213 -26.30 -2.12 -24.96
N ASN A 214 -27.45 -2.69 -25.35
CA ASN A 214 -28.01 -3.85 -24.69
C ASN A 214 -27.08 -5.07 -24.78
N GLN A 215 -26.47 -5.35 -25.93
CA GLN A 215 -25.50 -6.43 -26.09
C GLN A 215 -24.29 -6.28 -25.15
N LEU A 216 -23.75 -5.06 -25.03
CA LEU A 216 -22.64 -4.79 -24.13
C LEU A 216 -23.06 -4.88 -22.67
N LEU A 217 -24.22 -4.31 -22.30
CA LEU A 217 -24.79 -4.41 -20.96
C LEU A 217 -25.03 -5.86 -20.55
N ASP A 218 -25.58 -6.68 -21.44
CA ASP A 218 -25.83 -8.10 -21.18
C ASP A 218 -24.52 -8.81 -20.81
N ARG A 219 -23.43 -8.53 -21.53
CA ARG A 219 -22.09 -9.05 -21.21
C ARG A 219 -21.57 -8.53 -19.88
N ILE A 220 -21.61 -7.21 -19.66
CA ILE A 220 -21.10 -6.61 -18.42
C ILE A 220 -21.84 -7.15 -17.20
N ILE A 221 -23.18 -7.17 -17.23
CA ILE A 221 -24.04 -7.57 -16.13
C ILE A 221 -23.97 -9.09 -15.87
N ASP A 222 -23.66 -9.90 -16.88
CA ASP A 222 -23.50 -11.36 -16.74
C ASP A 222 -22.09 -11.76 -16.26
N GLU A 223 -21.06 -11.05 -16.74
CA GLU A 223 -19.64 -11.36 -16.48
C GLU A 223 -19.08 -10.71 -15.21
N HIS A 224 -19.70 -9.63 -14.69
CA HIS A 224 -19.16 -8.83 -13.56
C HIS A 224 -20.03 -8.88 -12.31
N GLY A 225 -19.40 -8.71 -11.15
CA GLY A 225 -20.09 -8.28 -9.93
C GLY A 225 -20.46 -6.80 -10.05
N LEU A 226 -21.54 -6.36 -9.40
CA LEU A 226 -22.03 -4.98 -9.54
C LEU A 226 -22.04 -4.25 -8.21
N ILE A 227 -21.40 -3.08 -8.16
CA ILE A 227 -21.47 -2.14 -7.04
C ILE A 227 -22.28 -0.93 -7.50
N ILE A 228 -23.49 -0.76 -6.98
CA ILE A 228 -24.42 0.28 -7.38
C ILE A 228 -24.39 1.40 -6.34
N CYS A 229 -24.15 2.65 -6.77
CA CYS A 229 -24.14 3.81 -5.88
C CYS A 229 -24.68 5.06 -6.58
N GLY A 230 -25.57 5.80 -5.91
CA GLY A 230 -26.09 7.08 -6.41
C GLY A 230 -27.13 6.98 -7.54
N TRP A 231 -27.53 5.76 -7.95
CA TRP A 231 -28.62 5.51 -8.88
C TRP A 231 -29.86 5.00 -8.14
N SER A 232 -31.03 5.59 -8.41
CA SER A 232 -32.27 5.26 -7.68
C SER A 232 -33.00 4.04 -8.24
N GLY A 233 -32.84 3.73 -9.53
CA GLY A 233 -33.60 2.68 -10.20
C GLY A 233 -35.07 2.99 -10.47
N GLU A 234 -35.54 4.22 -10.24
CA GLU A 234 -36.98 4.55 -10.33
C GLU A 234 -37.46 4.91 -11.74
N TRP A 235 -36.64 5.62 -12.52
CA TRP A 235 -37.06 6.18 -13.82
C TRP A 235 -36.37 5.54 -15.03
N ASP A 236 -35.23 4.86 -14.83
CA ASP A 236 -34.47 4.26 -15.92
C ASP A 236 -34.99 2.86 -16.27
N HIS A 237 -36.02 2.81 -17.11
CA HIS A 237 -36.69 1.58 -17.54
C HIS A 237 -35.75 0.64 -18.30
N ALA A 238 -34.93 1.17 -19.21
CA ALA A 238 -34.02 0.39 -20.03
C ALA A 238 -32.90 -0.28 -19.21
N LEU A 239 -32.28 0.43 -18.27
CA LEU A 239 -31.23 -0.14 -17.43
C LEU A 239 -31.79 -1.18 -16.45
N ARG A 240 -32.99 -0.93 -15.89
CA ARG A 240 -33.71 -1.95 -15.11
C ARG A 240 -33.93 -3.22 -15.92
N ALA A 241 -34.46 -3.09 -17.13
CA ALA A 241 -34.70 -4.23 -18.01
C ALA A 241 -33.40 -4.98 -18.33
N ALA A 242 -32.27 -4.28 -18.48
CA ALA A 242 -30.95 -4.89 -18.66
C ALA A 242 -30.49 -5.70 -17.46
N ILE A 243 -30.68 -5.18 -16.25
CA ILE A 243 -30.34 -5.89 -15.01
C ILE A 243 -31.25 -7.12 -14.79
N LEU A 244 -32.54 -6.99 -15.10
CA LEU A 244 -33.54 -8.05 -14.93
C LEU A 244 -33.37 -9.20 -15.92
N ARG A 245 -32.99 -8.92 -17.18
CA ARG A 245 -32.86 -9.97 -18.22
C ARG A 245 -31.56 -10.74 -18.17
N ALA A 246 -30.56 -10.25 -17.43
CA ALA A 246 -29.28 -10.95 -17.31
C ALA A 246 -29.45 -12.27 -16.51
N PRO A 247 -29.10 -13.42 -17.09
CA PRO A 247 -29.50 -14.73 -16.57
C PRO A 247 -28.64 -15.20 -15.39
N ASN A 248 -27.33 -14.87 -15.36
CA ASN A 248 -26.43 -15.38 -14.34
C ASN A 248 -26.30 -14.42 -13.14
N LYS A 249 -26.02 -15.02 -11.98
CA LYS A 249 -25.65 -14.36 -10.71
C LYS A 249 -24.28 -14.85 -10.24
N ARG A 250 -23.32 -14.93 -11.17
CA ARG A 250 -22.00 -15.52 -10.93
C ARG A 250 -21.21 -14.76 -9.86
N TYR A 251 -21.32 -13.43 -9.88
CA TYR A 251 -20.71 -12.54 -8.91
C TYR A 251 -21.79 -11.73 -8.18
N PRO A 252 -21.55 -11.35 -6.91
CA PRO A 252 -22.55 -10.67 -6.10
C PRO A 252 -22.83 -9.25 -6.59
N MET A 253 -24.04 -8.78 -6.28
CA MET A 253 -24.45 -7.39 -6.43
C MET A 253 -24.50 -6.71 -5.05
N PHE A 254 -23.98 -5.50 -4.96
CA PHE A 254 -24.03 -4.65 -3.77
C PHE A 254 -24.75 -3.35 -4.11
N TRP A 255 -25.69 -2.95 -3.26
CA TRP A 255 -26.49 -1.75 -3.45
C TRP A 255 -26.23 -0.77 -2.32
N ALA A 256 -25.49 0.31 -2.60
CA ALA A 256 -25.21 1.36 -1.63
C ALA A 256 -26.39 2.32 -1.54
N ALA A 257 -27.12 2.27 -0.43
CA ALA A 257 -28.36 3.01 -0.20
C ALA A 257 -28.19 4.01 0.93
N LYS A 258 -28.48 5.30 0.65
CA LYS A 258 -28.58 6.34 1.69
C LYS A 258 -29.93 6.31 2.42
N ASN A 259 -30.99 6.04 1.67
CA ASN A 259 -32.36 5.86 2.16
C ASN A 259 -32.84 4.48 1.73
N PRO A 260 -33.89 3.92 2.38
CA PRO A 260 -34.52 2.69 1.92
C PRO A 260 -34.83 2.75 0.42
N PRO A 261 -34.39 1.75 -0.39
CA PRO A 261 -34.67 1.72 -1.82
C PRO A 261 -36.17 1.76 -2.10
N GLY A 262 -36.60 2.45 -3.17
CA GLY A 262 -37.99 2.45 -3.61
C GLY A 262 -38.40 1.11 -4.24
N THR A 263 -39.68 0.98 -4.61
CA THR A 263 -40.27 -0.30 -5.06
C THR A 263 -39.51 -0.91 -6.23
N ASN A 264 -39.18 -0.11 -7.25
CA ASN A 264 -38.50 -0.63 -8.43
C ASN A 264 -37.06 -1.08 -8.13
N ALA A 265 -36.36 -0.36 -7.25
CA ALA A 265 -35.05 -0.78 -6.78
C ALA A 265 -35.13 -2.06 -5.92
N GLN A 266 -36.16 -2.19 -5.08
CA GLN A 266 -36.39 -3.41 -4.29
C GLN A 266 -36.63 -4.63 -5.18
N ASP A 267 -37.32 -4.48 -6.31
CA ASP A 267 -37.50 -5.54 -7.29
C ASP A 267 -36.17 -6.01 -7.87
N LEU A 268 -35.28 -5.08 -8.24
CA LEU A 268 -33.93 -5.41 -8.70
C LEU A 268 -33.10 -6.11 -7.62
N ILE A 269 -33.13 -5.57 -6.40
CA ILE A 269 -32.39 -6.11 -5.25
C ILE A 269 -32.86 -7.53 -4.96
N SER A 270 -34.17 -7.77 -4.96
CA SER A 270 -34.75 -9.09 -4.72
C SER A 270 -34.42 -10.05 -5.87
N HIS A 271 -34.58 -9.59 -7.12
CA HIS A 271 -34.30 -10.38 -8.31
C HIS A 271 -32.83 -10.82 -8.37
N ARG A 272 -31.88 -9.93 -8.06
CA ARG A 272 -30.43 -10.19 -8.13
C ARG A 272 -29.83 -10.66 -6.80
N GLN A 273 -30.64 -10.77 -5.74
CA GLN A 273 -30.18 -11.06 -4.37
C GLN A 273 -29.07 -10.11 -3.93
N ALA A 274 -29.23 -8.82 -4.26
CA ALA A 274 -28.24 -7.81 -3.96
C ALA A 274 -28.12 -7.59 -2.46
N LYS A 275 -26.89 -7.41 -1.97
CA LYS A 275 -26.63 -7.04 -0.59
C LYS A 275 -26.77 -5.53 -0.43
N ILE A 276 -27.74 -5.09 0.35
CA ILE A 276 -27.91 -3.67 0.68
C ILE A 276 -26.78 -3.24 1.63
N MET A 277 -26.19 -2.09 1.33
CA MET A 277 -25.13 -1.45 2.08
C MET A 277 -25.65 -0.07 2.50
N GLU A 278 -25.98 0.09 3.77
CA GLU A 278 -26.41 1.38 4.30
C GLU A 278 -25.22 2.34 4.36
N ILE A 279 -25.35 3.50 3.71
CA ILE A 279 -24.27 4.50 3.59
C ILE A 279 -24.76 5.88 4.02
N THR A 280 -23.89 6.70 4.60
CA THR A 280 -24.16 8.13 4.88
C THR A 280 -24.00 8.99 3.63
N GLY A 281 -23.05 8.62 2.78
CA GLY A 281 -22.71 9.27 1.52
C GLY A 281 -21.72 8.45 0.71
N ALA A 282 -21.60 8.77 -0.58
CA ALA A 282 -20.73 8.03 -1.49
C ALA A 282 -19.24 8.27 -1.21
N ASP A 283 -18.87 9.47 -0.77
CA ASP A 283 -17.48 9.86 -0.48
C ASP A 283 -16.86 8.98 0.62
N ASP A 284 -17.53 8.87 1.78
CA ASP A 284 -17.06 8.02 2.89
C ASP A 284 -17.04 6.54 2.49
N PHE A 285 -18.08 6.09 1.76
CA PHE A 285 -18.23 4.71 1.32
C PHE A 285 -17.06 4.26 0.43
N PHE A 286 -16.79 4.99 -0.65
CA PHE A 286 -15.73 4.61 -1.59
C PHE A 286 -14.33 4.85 -1.01
N ASN A 287 -14.11 5.91 -0.21
CA ASN A 287 -12.83 6.09 0.48
C ASN A 287 -12.53 4.92 1.41
N THR A 288 -13.50 4.52 2.24
CA THR A 288 -13.31 3.40 3.17
C THR A 288 -13.12 2.08 2.43
N LEU A 289 -13.87 1.85 1.33
CA LEU A 289 -13.67 0.68 0.47
C LEU A 289 -12.23 0.64 -0.08
N GLN A 290 -11.75 1.75 -0.65
CA GLN A 290 -10.41 1.85 -1.22
C GLN A 290 -9.32 1.66 -0.17
N GLN A 291 -9.46 2.25 1.02
CA GLN A 291 -8.53 2.05 2.14
C GLN A 291 -8.45 0.58 2.54
N ARG A 292 -9.60 -0.10 2.74
CA ARG A 292 -9.64 -1.52 3.13
C ARG A 292 -9.03 -2.43 2.07
N VAL A 293 -9.32 -2.19 0.79
CA VAL A 293 -8.71 -2.95 -0.33
C VAL A 293 -7.19 -2.75 -0.35
N THR A 294 -6.71 -1.52 -0.09
CA THR A 294 -5.27 -1.23 -0.04
C THR A 294 -4.58 -1.95 1.11
N ILE A 295 -5.20 -1.99 2.29
CA ILE A 295 -4.69 -2.72 3.46
C ILE A 295 -4.61 -4.23 3.15
N LEU A 296 -5.64 -4.80 2.51
CA LEU A 296 -5.63 -6.21 2.08
C LEU A 296 -4.54 -6.50 1.05
N GLU A 297 -4.26 -5.56 0.14
CA GLU A 297 -3.18 -5.71 -0.83
C GLU A 297 -1.79 -5.63 -0.19
N GLN A 298 -1.59 -4.73 0.76
CA GLN A 298 -0.35 -4.63 1.53
C GLN A 298 -0.11 -5.90 2.35
N SER A 299 -1.14 -6.43 3.03
CA SER A 299 -1.01 -7.65 3.82
C SER A 299 -0.70 -8.89 2.96
N ARG A 300 -1.21 -8.96 1.72
CA ARG A 300 -0.86 -10.03 0.76
C ARG A 300 0.57 -9.90 0.22
N LYS A 301 1.06 -8.69 -0.02
CA LYS A 301 2.48 -8.48 -0.39
C LYS A 301 3.42 -8.83 0.77
N GLN A 302 2.94 -8.63 2.00
CA GLN A 302 3.61 -9.01 3.24
C GLN A 302 3.40 -10.49 3.62
N ASN A 303 2.89 -11.36 2.72
CA ASN A 303 2.34 -12.67 3.08
C ASN A 303 3.26 -13.44 4.06
N PRO A 304 2.88 -13.52 5.35
CA PRO A 304 3.68 -14.22 6.35
C PRO A 304 3.87 -15.68 5.99
N LEU A 305 2.93 -16.28 5.23
CA LEU A 305 3.04 -17.66 4.74
C LEU A 305 4.15 -17.82 3.70
N SER A 306 4.43 -16.83 2.84
CA SER A 306 5.57 -16.94 1.92
C SER A 306 6.90 -16.79 2.64
N VAL A 307 7.00 -15.87 3.61
CA VAL A 307 8.19 -15.72 4.44
C VAL A 307 8.43 -16.97 5.30
N GLU A 308 7.37 -17.53 5.90
CA GLU A 308 7.44 -18.77 6.67
C GLU A 308 7.84 -19.97 5.79
N LEU A 309 7.31 -20.08 4.57
CA LEU A 309 7.72 -21.10 3.61
C LEU A 309 9.19 -20.97 3.20
N LEU A 310 9.66 -19.75 2.93
CA LEU A 310 11.07 -19.47 2.62
C LEU A 310 11.97 -19.86 3.80
N THR A 311 11.65 -19.40 5.01
CA THR A 311 12.44 -19.72 6.21
C THR A 311 12.46 -21.22 6.51
N ASN A 312 11.34 -21.92 6.37
CA ASN A 312 11.27 -23.38 6.53
C ASN A 312 12.03 -24.13 5.43
N SER A 313 11.98 -23.64 4.19
CA SER A 313 12.74 -24.20 3.06
C SER A 313 14.24 -24.00 3.26
N THR A 314 14.68 -22.82 3.69
CA THR A 314 16.08 -22.54 4.03
C THR A 314 16.59 -23.48 5.11
N LYS A 315 15.83 -23.67 6.20
CA LYS A 315 16.18 -24.63 7.27
C LYS A 315 16.26 -26.06 6.73
N LYS A 316 15.30 -26.48 5.91
CA LYS A 316 15.26 -27.81 5.31
C LYS A 316 16.46 -28.06 4.40
N TYR A 317 16.80 -27.09 3.53
CA TYR A 317 17.89 -27.22 2.59
C TYR A 317 19.26 -27.14 3.27
N LEU A 318 19.37 -26.39 4.37
CA LEU A 318 20.59 -26.38 5.18
C LEU A 318 20.85 -27.69 5.93
N ALA A 319 19.79 -28.42 6.28
CA ALA A 319 19.92 -29.64 7.09
C ALA A 319 20.72 -30.76 6.40
N LYS A 320 20.83 -30.75 5.07
CA LYS A 320 21.53 -31.79 4.30
C LYS A 320 22.26 -31.25 3.09
N ALA A 321 23.49 -31.72 2.88
CA ALA A 321 24.33 -31.32 1.74
C ALA A 321 23.72 -31.63 0.36
N GLU A 322 22.79 -32.59 0.26
CA GLU A 322 22.08 -32.93 -0.99
C GLU A 322 21.21 -31.78 -1.53
N PHE A 323 20.83 -30.82 -0.68
CA PHE A 323 20.01 -29.67 -1.07
C PHE A 323 20.81 -28.39 -1.37
N ARG A 324 22.14 -28.48 -1.53
CA ARG A 324 23.00 -27.29 -1.74
C ARG A 324 22.61 -26.45 -2.95
N ILE A 325 22.12 -27.09 -4.02
CA ILE A 325 21.72 -26.40 -5.25
C ILE A 325 20.40 -25.66 -5.01
N GLN A 326 19.44 -26.30 -4.37
CA GLN A 326 18.15 -25.72 -4.03
C GLN A 326 18.29 -24.56 -3.03
N LEU A 327 19.28 -24.63 -2.12
CA LEU A 327 19.60 -23.53 -1.23
C LEU A 327 20.11 -22.32 -2.03
N ASP A 328 21.05 -22.54 -2.93
CA ASP A 328 21.62 -21.49 -3.79
C ASP A 328 20.54 -20.84 -4.67
N GLU A 329 19.75 -21.64 -5.38
CA GLU A 329 18.62 -21.18 -6.20
C GLU A 329 17.57 -20.40 -5.38
N LEU A 330 17.31 -20.82 -4.13
CA LEU A 330 16.38 -20.14 -3.24
C LEU A 330 16.87 -18.74 -2.86
N PHE A 331 18.16 -18.61 -2.54
CA PHE A 331 18.76 -17.30 -2.24
C PHE A 331 18.87 -16.44 -3.50
N SER A 332 19.28 -16.99 -4.63
CA SER A 332 19.37 -16.24 -5.89
C SER A 332 18.02 -15.73 -6.36
N GLY A 333 16.97 -16.56 -6.35
CA GLY A 333 15.63 -16.13 -6.76
C GLY A 333 15.02 -15.09 -5.82
N GLU A 334 15.34 -15.16 -4.52
CA GLU A 334 14.94 -14.11 -3.57
C GLU A 334 15.76 -12.82 -3.75
N PHE A 335 17.06 -12.95 -4.01
CA PHE A 335 17.92 -11.82 -4.29
C PHE A 335 17.49 -11.06 -5.56
N GLU A 336 17.14 -11.77 -6.64
CA GLU A 336 16.62 -11.18 -7.88
C GLU A 336 15.32 -10.40 -7.64
N ARG A 337 14.39 -10.96 -6.85
CA ARG A 337 13.15 -10.26 -6.48
C ARG A 337 13.43 -8.99 -5.66
N LEU A 338 14.38 -9.03 -4.74
CA LEU A 338 14.80 -7.83 -4.00
C LEU A 338 15.32 -6.76 -4.97
N LEU A 339 16.21 -7.10 -5.90
CA LEU A 339 16.76 -6.15 -6.87
C LEU A 339 15.68 -5.57 -7.79
N GLU A 340 14.74 -6.39 -8.27
CA GLU A 340 13.62 -5.93 -9.08
C GLU A 340 12.75 -4.93 -8.30
N ALA A 341 12.41 -5.24 -7.04
CA ALA A 341 11.63 -4.34 -6.19
C ALA A 341 12.37 -3.01 -5.91
N MET A 342 13.69 -3.05 -5.70
CA MET A 342 14.54 -1.86 -5.52
C MET A 342 14.61 -0.94 -6.75
N ASN A 343 14.31 -1.47 -7.94
CA ASN A 343 14.28 -0.72 -9.20
C ASN A 343 12.89 -0.18 -9.56
N SER A 344 11.89 -0.37 -8.69
CA SER A 344 10.57 0.22 -8.87
C SER A 344 10.60 1.75 -8.83
N ASP A 345 9.68 2.38 -9.57
CA ASP A 345 9.54 3.85 -9.60
C ASP A 345 9.32 4.46 -8.21
N THR A 346 8.70 3.69 -7.29
CA THR A 346 8.47 4.11 -5.89
C THR A 346 9.75 4.27 -5.08
N LEU A 347 10.84 3.61 -5.47
CA LEU A 347 12.15 3.69 -4.81
C LEU A 347 13.17 4.46 -5.66
N SER A 348 12.69 5.24 -6.64
CA SER A 348 13.51 6.11 -7.47
C SER A 348 14.36 7.06 -6.60
N PRO A 349 15.66 7.23 -6.88
CA PRO A 349 16.51 8.19 -6.16
C PRO A 349 16.14 9.65 -6.46
N ASN A 350 15.24 9.89 -7.39
CA ASN A 350 14.71 11.21 -7.71
C ASN A 350 13.46 11.52 -6.87
N GLY A 351 13.26 12.80 -6.56
CA GLY A 351 12.11 13.24 -5.78
C GLY A 351 12.46 14.37 -4.83
N ARG A 352 11.45 14.86 -4.11
CA ARG A 352 11.65 15.79 -3.00
C ARG A 352 11.82 15.01 -1.71
N TRP A 353 12.33 15.69 -0.68
CA TRP A 353 12.41 15.13 0.66
C TRP A 353 11.13 15.42 1.42
N SER A 354 10.56 14.43 2.11
CA SER A 354 9.64 14.63 3.23
C SER A 354 9.79 13.53 4.28
N PRO A 355 9.48 13.81 5.56
CA PRO A 355 9.46 12.78 6.61
C PRO A 355 8.49 11.63 6.31
N GLU A 356 7.33 11.91 5.72
CA GLU A 356 6.32 10.91 5.37
C GLU A 356 6.83 9.98 4.26
N GLU A 357 7.49 10.55 3.23
CA GLU A 357 8.09 9.78 2.15
C GLU A 357 9.27 8.95 2.67
N PHE A 358 10.08 9.48 3.59
CA PHE A 358 11.16 8.72 4.22
C PHE A 358 10.60 7.52 4.98
N SER A 359 9.59 7.71 5.82
CA SER A 359 8.94 6.62 6.57
C SER A 359 8.36 5.56 5.63
N GLN A 360 7.68 5.97 4.56
CA GLN A 360 7.13 5.05 3.57
C GLN A 360 8.22 4.25 2.84
N ARG A 361 9.32 4.90 2.44
CA ARG A 361 10.46 4.24 1.78
C ARG A 361 11.18 3.27 2.71
N VAL A 362 11.41 3.66 3.97
CA VAL A 362 12.01 2.80 5.00
C VAL A 362 11.17 1.53 5.20
N SER A 363 9.85 1.68 5.41
CA SER A 363 8.92 0.55 5.54
C SER A 363 8.89 -0.33 4.29
N THR A 364 9.00 0.27 3.09
CA THR A 364 9.07 -0.48 1.84
C THR A 364 10.36 -1.31 1.76
N TYR A 365 11.52 -0.72 2.08
CA TYR A 365 12.80 -1.43 2.11
C TYR A 365 12.80 -2.59 3.11
N GLU A 366 12.23 -2.39 4.30
CA GLU A 366 12.09 -3.43 5.31
C GLU A 366 11.26 -4.60 4.79
N SER A 367 10.10 -4.31 4.22
CA SER A 367 9.18 -5.32 3.71
C SER A 367 9.79 -6.15 2.58
N ILE A 368 10.50 -5.53 1.63
CA ILE A 368 11.11 -6.26 0.52
C ILE A 368 12.37 -7.02 0.95
N THR A 369 13.06 -6.58 2.02
CA THR A 369 14.28 -7.22 2.52
C THR A 369 14.00 -8.35 3.51
N GLU A 370 12.88 -8.30 4.23
CA GLU A 370 12.54 -9.22 5.33
C GLU A 370 12.79 -10.70 5.00
N PRO A 371 12.33 -11.26 3.88
CA PRO A 371 12.52 -12.69 3.65
C PRO A 371 14.01 -13.03 3.50
N LEU A 372 14.77 -12.26 2.72
CA LEU A 372 16.21 -12.48 2.53
C LEU A 372 16.99 -12.25 3.82
N GLY A 373 16.61 -11.25 4.63
CA GLY A 373 17.18 -10.98 5.94
C GLY A 373 16.97 -12.13 6.93
N ARG A 374 15.74 -12.69 7.01
CA ARG A 374 15.46 -13.88 7.83
C ARG A 374 16.23 -15.10 7.33
N MET A 375 16.31 -15.32 6.01
CA MET A 375 17.10 -16.39 5.41
C MET A 375 18.59 -16.26 5.75
N ALA A 376 19.14 -15.05 5.67
CA ALA A 376 20.53 -14.77 6.06
C ALA A 376 20.74 -15.07 7.55
N GLY A 377 19.86 -14.62 8.45
CA GLY A 377 19.95 -14.97 9.87
C GLY A 377 19.96 -16.48 10.14
N ILE A 378 19.12 -17.25 9.43
CA ILE A 378 19.08 -18.73 9.49
C ILE A 378 20.43 -19.31 9.06
N LEU A 379 21.00 -18.79 7.97
CA LEU A 379 22.31 -19.22 7.46
C LEU A 379 23.44 -18.89 8.44
N GLY A 380 23.36 -17.75 9.12
CA GLY A 380 24.31 -17.38 10.18
C GLY A 380 24.26 -18.39 11.33
N ARG A 381 23.05 -18.74 11.76
CA ARG A 381 22.82 -19.64 12.90
C ARG A 381 23.19 -21.10 12.63
N TRP A 382 22.82 -21.64 11.48
CA TRP A 382 22.90 -23.09 11.19
C TRP A 382 23.73 -23.43 9.95
N GLY A 383 24.26 -22.45 9.23
CA GLY A 383 25.13 -22.69 8.09
C GLY A 383 26.54 -23.13 8.48
N GLU A 384 27.33 -23.42 7.45
CA GLU A 384 28.75 -23.78 7.54
C GLU A 384 29.59 -22.70 6.83
N ASP A 385 30.91 -22.74 6.97
CA ASP A 385 31.80 -21.71 6.41
C ASP A 385 31.76 -21.64 4.89
N LYS A 386 31.46 -22.77 4.22
CA LYS A 386 31.26 -22.81 2.76
C LYS A 386 30.08 -21.95 2.27
N HIS A 387 29.13 -21.61 3.14
CA HIS A 387 27.95 -20.81 2.78
C HIS A 387 28.18 -19.31 2.93
N LYS A 388 29.29 -18.86 3.53
CA LYS A 388 29.50 -17.43 3.82
C LYS A 388 29.60 -16.57 2.56
N GLU A 389 30.19 -17.11 1.49
CA GLU A 389 30.37 -16.38 0.23
C GLU A 389 29.02 -15.98 -0.39
N LEU A 390 27.96 -16.78 -0.21
CA LEU A 390 26.62 -16.43 -0.69
C LEU A 390 26.13 -15.09 -0.10
N ILE A 391 26.33 -14.88 1.20
CA ILE A 391 25.93 -13.62 1.86
C ILE A 391 26.86 -12.49 1.48
N PHE A 392 28.16 -12.76 1.35
CA PHE A 392 29.13 -11.76 0.92
C PHE A 392 28.81 -11.26 -0.49
N ASP A 393 28.47 -12.16 -1.42
CA ASP A 393 28.08 -11.83 -2.78
C ASP A 393 26.77 -11.05 -2.81
N ILE A 394 25.76 -11.44 -2.02
CA ILE A 394 24.51 -10.68 -1.91
C ILE A 394 24.78 -9.25 -1.42
N ILE A 395 25.52 -9.09 -0.31
CA ILE A 395 25.85 -7.76 0.23
C ILE A 395 26.65 -6.93 -0.79
N ASN A 396 27.66 -7.54 -1.41
CA ASN A 396 28.47 -6.90 -2.44
C ASN A 396 27.61 -6.40 -3.61
N ASN A 397 26.74 -7.27 -4.16
CA ASN A 397 25.89 -6.90 -5.28
C ASN A 397 24.87 -5.82 -4.92
N ILE A 398 24.29 -5.83 -3.71
CA ILE A 398 23.42 -4.73 -3.25
C ILE A 398 24.20 -3.41 -3.20
N ILE A 399 25.41 -3.41 -2.62
CA ILE A 399 26.23 -2.19 -2.52
C ILE A 399 26.60 -1.69 -3.93
N SER A 400 27.12 -2.56 -4.79
CA SER A 400 27.52 -2.20 -6.16
C SER A 400 26.34 -1.69 -6.98
N HIS A 401 25.19 -2.36 -6.88
CA HIS A 401 23.95 -1.93 -7.55
C HIS A 401 23.49 -0.57 -7.04
N SER A 402 23.43 -0.39 -5.72
CA SER A 402 22.96 0.85 -5.10
C SER A 402 23.88 2.05 -5.33
N LYS A 403 25.19 1.84 -5.46
CA LYS A 403 26.15 2.92 -5.76
C LYS A 403 26.26 3.28 -7.25
N ASN A 404 25.69 2.48 -8.15
CA ASN A 404 25.75 2.72 -9.60
C ASN A 404 24.58 3.60 -10.12
N HIS A 405 24.53 4.88 -9.71
CA HIS A 405 23.49 5.83 -10.14
C HIS A 405 24.05 7.19 -10.55
N ASN A 406 23.51 7.75 -11.65
CA ASN A 406 23.86 9.08 -12.16
C ASN A 406 22.87 10.14 -11.64
N GLY A 407 22.99 10.50 -10.36
CA GLY A 407 22.21 11.58 -9.74
C GLY A 407 20.98 11.14 -8.96
N GLY A 408 20.42 12.09 -8.21
CA GLY A 408 19.33 11.89 -7.26
C GLY A 408 19.56 12.64 -5.95
N LEU A 409 18.59 12.60 -5.04
CA LEU A 409 18.74 13.16 -3.71
C LEU A 409 19.65 12.25 -2.87
N SER A 410 20.70 12.81 -2.25
CA SER A 410 21.67 12.03 -1.45
C SER A 410 21.00 11.16 -0.39
N ALA A 411 19.95 11.64 0.27
CA ALA A 411 19.21 10.85 1.25
C ALA A 411 18.60 9.57 0.64
N TRP A 412 18.05 9.66 -0.58
CA TRP A 412 17.49 8.51 -1.29
C TRP A 412 18.55 7.58 -1.83
N ILE A 413 19.65 8.12 -2.36
CA ILE A 413 20.79 7.32 -2.84
C ILE A 413 21.38 6.51 -1.69
N ASN A 414 21.66 7.16 -0.56
CA ASN A 414 22.29 6.52 0.59
C ASN A 414 21.37 5.42 1.17
N LEU A 415 20.06 5.65 1.21
CA LEU A 415 19.08 4.68 1.71
C LEU A 415 18.99 3.40 0.86
N ARG A 416 19.42 3.41 -0.42
CA ARG A 416 19.42 2.20 -1.27
C ARG A 416 20.35 1.09 -0.76
N THR A 417 21.30 1.39 0.12
CA THR A 417 22.17 0.39 0.76
C THR A 417 21.59 -0.16 2.07
N TYR A 418 20.43 0.33 2.52
CA TYR A 418 19.76 -0.12 3.75
C TYR A 418 19.44 -1.63 3.76
N PRO A 419 19.01 -2.27 2.64
CA PRO A 419 18.86 -3.72 2.60
C PRO A 419 20.12 -4.50 3.00
N ALA A 420 21.30 -4.02 2.60
CA ALA A 420 22.57 -4.64 2.97
C ALA A 420 22.85 -4.51 4.48
N VAL A 421 22.49 -3.37 5.10
CA VAL A 421 22.59 -3.17 6.55
C VAL A 421 21.73 -4.20 7.30
N MET A 422 20.49 -4.41 6.86
CA MET A 422 19.58 -5.38 7.48
C MET A 422 20.06 -6.82 7.30
N ILE A 423 20.50 -7.21 6.11
CA ILE A 423 21.02 -8.56 5.82
C ILE A 423 22.28 -8.85 6.64
N MET A 424 23.23 -7.91 6.67
CA MET A 424 24.44 -8.01 7.49
C MET A 424 24.08 -8.18 8.98
N THR A 425 23.16 -7.36 9.50
CA THR A 425 22.76 -7.39 10.91
C THR A 425 22.11 -8.73 11.26
N ALA A 426 21.18 -9.22 10.44
CA ALA A 426 20.53 -10.51 10.66
C ALA A 426 21.51 -11.69 10.62
N TYR A 427 22.42 -11.69 9.62
CA TYR A 427 23.46 -12.72 9.50
C TYR A 427 24.41 -12.71 10.70
N ALA A 428 24.89 -11.52 11.10
CA ALA A 428 25.76 -11.33 12.26
C ALA A 428 25.13 -11.82 13.57
N LEU A 429 23.86 -11.50 13.81
CA LEU A 429 23.12 -11.98 14.98
C LEU A 429 23.00 -13.52 14.99
N GLY A 430 22.76 -14.13 13.82
CA GLY A 430 22.80 -15.59 13.66
C GLY A 430 24.16 -16.17 14.03
N LEU A 431 25.24 -15.59 13.51
CA LEU A 431 26.62 -16.01 13.78
C LEU A 431 26.98 -15.90 15.26
N ILE A 432 26.64 -14.78 15.90
CA ILE A 432 26.84 -14.55 17.35
C ILE A 432 26.11 -15.59 18.17
N ARG A 433 24.87 -15.89 17.81
CA ARG A 433 24.08 -16.91 18.50
C ARG A 433 24.73 -18.28 18.42
N SER A 434 25.39 -18.61 17.30
CA SER A 434 26.18 -19.84 17.10
C SER A 434 27.64 -19.77 17.51
N ARG A 435 28.12 -18.62 18.03
CA ARG A 435 29.54 -18.39 18.36
C ARG A 435 30.51 -18.65 17.20
N ARG A 436 30.08 -18.33 15.97
CA ARG A 436 30.91 -18.47 14.76
C ARG A 436 31.75 -17.21 14.55
N TRP A 437 32.69 -16.99 15.47
CA TRP A 437 33.45 -15.75 15.57
C TRP A 437 34.31 -15.47 14.33
N GLY A 438 34.96 -16.49 13.77
CA GLY A 438 35.82 -16.32 12.59
C GLY A 438 35.04 -15.82 11.38
N THR A 439 33.87 -16.41 11.10
CA THR A 439 32.99 -15.95 10.02
C THR A 439 32.45 -14.54 10.26
N LEU A 440 32.19 -14.18 11.53
CA LEU A 440 31.72 -12.85 11.91
C LEU A 440 32.81 -11.79 11.69
N HIS A 441 34.04 -12.09 12.08
CA HIS A 441 35.21 -11.24 11.85
C HIS A 441 35.46 -11.02 10.35
N GLU A 442 35.44 -12.10 9.58
CA GLU A 442 35.56 -12.04 8.12
C GLU A 442 34.43 -11.22 7.48
N LEU A 443 33.18 -11.36 7.94
CA LEU A 443 32.05 -10.56 7.45
C LEU A 443 32.33 -9.07 7.60
N PHE A 444 32.81 -8.63 8.77
CA PHE A 444 33.05 -7.22 9.04
C PHE A 444 34.19 -6.65 8.19
N LEU A 445 35.28 -7.40 8.04
CA LEU A 445 36.49 -6.94 7.36
C LEU A 445 36.58 -7.29 5.88
N LYS A 446 35.60 -8.03 5.32
CA LYS A 446 35.53 -8.34 3.88
C LYS A 446 35.56 -7.03 3.09
N LYS A 447 36.54 -6.92 2.19
CA LYS A 447 36.70 -5.77 1.30
C LYS A 447 35.75 -5.86 0.12
N ILE A 448 35.03 -4.78 -0.12
CA ILE A 448 34.09 -4.59 -1.21
C ILE A 448 34.72 -3.67 -2.25
N VAL A 449 34.72 -4.10 -3.51
CA VAL A 449 35.23 -3.29 -4.62
C VAL A 449 34.08 -2.43 -5.14
N ILE A 450 34.20 -1.12 -4.95
CA ILE A 450 33.25 -0.14 -5.48
C ILE A 450 33.89 0.51 -6.71
N PRO A 451 33.18 0.60 -7.85
CA PRO A 451 33.70 1.28 -9.03
C PRO A 451 34.19 2.69 -8.70
N HIS A 452 35.41 3.03 -9.12
CA HIS A 452 36.03 4.34 -8.93
C HIS A 452 36.32 4.75 -7.47
N HIS A 453 36.27 3.83 -6.51
CA HIS A 453 36.62 4.06 -5.11
C HIS A 453 37.64 3.03 -4.61
N GLU A 454 38.35 3.37 -3.52
CA GLU A 454 39.22 2.40 -2.85
C GLU A 454 38.39 1.27 -2.20
N PRO A 455 38.91 0.04 -2.13
CA PRO A 455 38.21 -1.05 -1.47
C PRO A 455 37.99 -0.77 0.02
N CYS A 456 36.72 -0.66 0.42
CA CYS A 456 36.32 -0.46 1.81
C CYS A 456 35.79 -1.77 2.41
N SER A 457 35.96 -1.96 3.71
CA SER A 457 35.35 -3.08 4.42
C SER A 457 33.82 -2.92 4.52
N ILE A 458 33.12 -4.02 4.69
CA ILE A 458 31.68 -4.02 5.01
C ILE A 458 31.39 -3.16 6.24
N ILE A 459 32.21 -3.25 7.30
CA ILE A 459 32.00 -2.49 8.53
C ILE A 459 32.13 -0.98 8.33
N THR A 460 33.08 -0.53 7.53
CA THR A 460 33.24 0.90 7.23
C THR A 460 32.13 1.42 6.32
N LEU A 461 31.52 0.57 5.49
CA LEU A 461 30.45 0.97 4.58
C LEU A 461 29.05 0.96 5.20
N LEU A 462 28.77 0.06 6.14
CA LEU A 462 27.38 -0.25 6.54
C LEU A 462 27.10 -0.09 8.05
N PHE A 463 28.09 0.24 8.89
CA PHE A 463 27.91 0.21 10.34
C PHE A 463 27.56 1.57 10.97
N LEU A 464 26.32 1.71 11.44
CA LEU A 464 25.86 2.86 12.22
C LEU A 464 26.16 4.21 11.54
N TRP A 465 27.01 5.04 12.14
CA TRP A 465 27.34 6.36 11.60
C TRP A 465 28.50 6.34 10.59
N SER A 466 29.19 5.21 10.40
CA SER A 466 30.10 5.05 9.25
C SER A 466 29.32 4.88 7.95
N TRP A 467 28.09 4.34 8.03
CA TRP A 467 27.18 4.23 6.91
C TRP A 467 26.65 5.60 6.47
N GLU A 468 26.77 5.90 5.18
CA GLU A 468 26.30 7.14 4.56
C GLU A 468 24.78 7.38 4.72
N GLY A 469 23.98 6.31 4.87
CA GLY A 469 22.54 6.39 5.12
C GLY A 469 22.16 6.49 6.60
N GLY A 470 23.14 6.50 7.50
CA GLY A 470 22.94 6.58 8.94
C GLY A 470 22.72 8.01 9.46
N GLY A 471 22.98 8.18 10.76
CA GLY A 471 22.91 9.49 11.43
C GLY A 471 21.51 9.89 11.91
N ASP A 472 21.29 11.21 12.04
CA ASP A 472 20.12 11.78 12.70
C ASP A 472 18.83 11.76 11.84
N ILE A 473 18.92 11.38 10.56
CA ILE A 473 17.76 11.28 9.66
C ILE A 473 16.71 10.28 10.18
N TRP A 474 17.15 9.27 10.94
CA TRP A 474 16.29 8.25 11.54
C TRP A 474 15.41 8.78 12.67
N LYS A 475 15.72 9.94 13.25
CA LYS A 475 14.87 10.62 14.24
C LYS A 475 13.55 11.15 13.64
N GLN A 476 13.41 11.12 12.32
CA GLN A 476 12.18 11.50 11.62
C GLN A 476 11.12 10.41 11.65
N LEU A 477 11.47 9.16 12.01
CA LEU A 477 10.48 8.09 12.19
C LEU A 477 9.72 8.29 13.50
N ASP A 478 8.45 7.90 13.50
CA ASP A 478 7.57 8.05 14.65
C ASP A 478 8.14 7.33 15.89
N GLY A 479 8.15 8.02 17.03
CA GLY A 479 8.70 7.53 18.30
C GLY A 479 10.23 7.50 18.42
N LEU A 480 10.99 7.95 17.42
CA LEU A 480 12.47 7.96 17.45
C LEU A 480 13.10 9.36 17.66
N ASP A 481 12.31 10.43 17.71
CA ASP A 481 12.75 11.83 17.84
C ASP A 481 13.71 12.07 19.02
N ARG A 482 13.43 11.42 20.16
CA ARG A 482 14.22 11.54 21.40
C ARG A 482 15.29 10.46 21.57
N ARG A 483 15.41 9.52 20.65
CA ARG A 483 16.37 8.42 20.75
C ARG A 483 17.78 8.90 20.43
N LYS A 484 18.74 8.52 21.28
CA LYS A 484 20.17 8.84 21.08
C LYS A 484 20.78 8.04 19.92
N THR A 485 20.20 6.87 19.65
CA THR A 485 20.68 5.88 18.68
C THR A 485 19.55 5.43 17.76
N ALA A 486 18.78 6.39 17.20
CA ALA A 486 17.55 6.14 16.45
C ALA A 486 17.65 4.99 15.42
N LEU A 487 18.68 5.00 14.55
CA LEU A 487 18.91 3.90 13.59
C LEU A 487 19.08 2.53 14.29
N SER A 488 19.88 2.48 15.35
CA SER A 488 20.17 1.22 16.04
C SER A 488 18.96 0.72 16.84
N ASP A 489 18.21 1.61 17.49
CA ASP A 489 16.96 1.27 18.18
C ASP A 489 15.91 0.75 17.19
N HIS A 490 15.87 1.32 15.98
CA HIS A 490 15.01 0.86 14.89
C HIS A 490 15.42 -0.52 14.37
N LEU A 491 16.71 -0.72 14.07
CA LEU A 491 17.24 -2.02 13.66
C LEU A 491 17.01 -3.10 14.73
N LEU A 492 17.16 -2.78 16.02
CA LEU A 492 16.81 -3.71 17.09
C LEU A 492 15.35 -4.15 16.99
N THR A 493 14.42 -3.21 16.78
CA THR A 493 12.98 -3.50 16.67
C THR A 493 12.69 -4.48 15.53
N ILE A 494 13.23 -4.20 14.34
CA ILE A 494 13.11 -5.08 13.17
C ILE A 494 13.71 -6.47 13.46
N MET A 495 14.91 -6.51 14.05
CA MET A 495 15.56 -7.79 14.36
C MET A 495 14.83 -8.56 15.46
N ASP A 496 14.15 -7.88 16.39
CA ASP A 496 13.33 -8.51 17.42
C ASP A 496 12.10 -9.20 16.82
N GLU A 497 11.50 -8.62 15.79
CA GLU A 497 10.42 -9.23 15.01
C GLU A 497 10.90 -10.45 14.22
N TRP A 498 12.12 -10.38 13.67
CA TRP A 498 12.68 -11.44 12.84
C TRP A 498 13.32 -12.59 13.64
N LYS A 499 13.67 -12.36 14.92
CA LYS A 499 14.45 -13.28 15.79
C LYS A 499 13.87 -14.69 15.90
N SER A 500 12.55 -14.82 15.78
CA SER A 500 11.85 -16.12 15.82
C SER A 500 12.35 -17.09 14.75
N SER A 501 12.87 -16.57 13.64
CA SER A 501 13.35 -17.36 12.51
C SER A 501 14.70 -18.02 12.77
N PHE A 502 15.62 -17.33 13.48
CA PHE A 502 17.03 -17.72 13.58
C PHE A 502 17.70 -17.61 14.96
N ILE A 503 17.13 -16.87 15.92
CA ILE A 503 17.66 -16.79 17.29
C ILE A 503 16.97 -17.81 18.21
N GLY A 504 15.66 -17.98 18.03
CA GLY A 504 14.80 -18.78 18.90
C GLY A 504 14.47 -18.07 20.21
N THR A 505 14.19 -18.83 21.27
CA THR A 505 13.88 -18.29 22.60
C THR A 505 15.17 -17.88 23.32
N THR A 506 15.42 -16.57 23.42
CA THR A 506 16.45 -15.98 24.29
C THR A 506 15.79 -15.08 25.31
N ALA A 507 16.22 -15.18 26.58
CA ALA A 507 15.69 -14.34 27.66
C ALA A 507 16.12 -12.87 27.53
N ASN A 508 17.22 -12.60 26.81
CA ASN A 508 17.75 -11.25 26.62
C ASN A 508 18.27 -11.08 25.17
N PHE A 509 17.37 -10.74 24.26
CA PHE A 509 17.73 -10.47 22.86
C PHE A 509 18.52 -9.17 22.72
N GLU A 510 18.15 -8.14 23.49
CA GLU A 510 18.85 -6.85 23.50
C GLU A 510 20.34 -7.00 23.78
N LEU A 511 20.73 -7.83 24.77
CA LEU A 511 22.15 -8.09 25.05
C LEU A 511 22.87 -8.78 23.89
N SER A 512 22.17 -9.59 23.09
CA SER A 512 22.76 -10.23 21.91
C SER A 512 22.99 -9.22 20.78
N TYR A 513 22.07 -8.27 20.63
CA TYR A 513 22.20 -7.14 19.71
C TYR A 513 23.31 -6.17 20.13
N ASP A 514 23.38 -5.85 21.41
CA ASP A 514 24.44 -5.03 22.00
C ASP A 514 25.82 -5.71 21.83
N ARG A 515 25.89 -7.05 21.92
CA ARG A 515 27.12 -7.81 21.61
C ARG A 515 27.51 -7.69 20.14
N TYR A 516 26.53 -7.71 19.23
CA TYR A 516 26.77 -7.45 17.81
C TYR A 516 27.44 -6.11 17.60
N GLU A 517 26.87 -5.03 18.15
CA GLU A 517 27.43 -3.70 17.99
C GLU A 517 28.83 -3.60 18.61
N THR A 518 29.06 -4.23 19.76
CA THR A 518 30.37 -4.22 20.42
C THR A 518 31.45 -4.89 19.58
N LEU A 519 31.17 -6.08 19.03
CA LEU A 519 32.13 -6.80 18.17
C LEU A 519 32.33 -6.10 16.82
N ALA A 520 31.28 -5.50 16.26
CA ALA A 520 31.34 -4.67 15.08
C ALA A 520 32.21 -3.41 15.31
N SER A 521 32.09 -2.79 16.49
CA SER A 521 32.93 -1.66 16.92
C SER A 521 34.40 -2.06 17.04
N LEU A 522 34.67 -3.26 17.58
CA LEU A 522 36.02 -3.82 17.69
C LEU A 522 36.63 -4.08 16.30
N ALA A 523 35.89 -4.67 15.36
CA ALA A 523 36.36 -4.87 13.99
C ALA A 523 36.63 -3.53 13.28
N TYR A 524 35.78 -2.51 13.47
CA TYR A 524 36.04 -1.17 12.96
C TYR A 524 37.33 -0.58 13.57
N PHE A 525 37.51 -0.73 14.87
CA PHE A 525 38.70 -0.29 15.59
C PHE A 525 39.98 -0.94 15.05
N GLU A 526 39.97 -2.25 14.79
CA GLU A 526 41.09 -2.99 14.19
C GLU A 526 41.49 -2.43 12.83
N GLU A 527 40.50 -2.14 11.96
CA GLU A 527 40.78 -1.56 10.66
C GLU A 527 41.41 -0.16 10.80
N GLN A 528 40.90 0.67 11.71
CA GLN A 528 41.50 1.98 11.98
C GLN A 528 42.90 1.88 12.58
N LEU A 529 43.17 0.89 13.44
CA LEU A 529 44.51 0.65 14.00
C LEU A 529 45.58 0.49 12.92
N SER A 530 45.23 -0.12 11.79
CA SER A 530 46.17 -0.30 10.66
C SER A 530 46.69 1.00 10.06
N THR A 531 46.02 2.13 10.33
CA THR A 531 46.42 3.47 9.89
C THR A 531 47.44 4.14 10.81
N TYR A 532 47.70 3.57 11.99
CA TYR A 532 48.66 4.08 12.97
C TYR A 532 49.95 3.23 12.94
N PRO A 533 51.07 3.75 12.40
CA PRO A 533 52.36 3.04 12.41
C PRO A 533 52.89 2.78 13.84
N ASP A 534 52.51 3.64 14.78
CA ASP A 534 52.86 3.55 16.19
C ASP A 534 51.59 3.77 17.03
N LYS A 535 51.14 2.69 17.70
CA LYS A 535 49.92 2.67 18.50
C LYS A 535 49.98 3.60 19.71
N THR A 536 51.17 4.01 20.16
CA THR A 536 51.32 4.96 21.27
C THR A 536 50.86 6.38 20.92
N GLN A 537 50.72 6.68 19.62
CA GLN A 537 50.22 7.97 19.13
C GLN A 537 48.69 8.08 19.22
N ILE A 538 48.00 7.00 19.58
CA ILE A 538 46.54 7.00 19.70
C ILE A 538 46.13 7.78 20.94
N ASP A 539 45.50 8.94 20.70
CA ASP A 539 44.84 9.67 21.76
C ASP A 539 43.48 9.03 22.06
N ILE A 540 43.45 8.26 23.15
CA ILE A 540 42.26 7.55 23.64
C ILE A 540 41.08 8.50 23.84
N GLN A 541 41.31 9.76 24.24
CA GLN A 541 40.24 10.73 24.49
C GLN A 541 39.57 11.19 23.19
N TYR A 542 40.28 11.18 22.07
CA TYR A 542 39.76 11.68 20.80
C TYR A 542 39.52 10.59 19.76
N PHE A 543 39.87 9.33 20.05
CA PHE A 543 39.56 8.22 19.19
C PHE A 543 38.04 8.12 18.93
N ARG A 544 37.66 7.96 17.66
CA ARG A 544 36.27 7.90 17.21
C ARG A 544 35.99 6.53 16.61
N MET A 545 34.96 5.87 17.12
CA MET A 545 34.37 4.68 16.51
C MET A 545 32.87 4.64 16.74
N PRO A 546 32.11 4.00 15.83
CA PRO A 546 30.74 3.58 16.10
C PRO A 546 30.69 2.63 17.30
N VAL A 547 29.75 2.88 18.21
CA VAL A 547 29.54 2.12 19.47
C VAL A 547 28.08 1.77 19.75
N GLY A 548 27.15 2.31 18.95
CA GLY A 548 25.73 1.99 19.02
C GLY A 548 25.06 2.27 20.36
N ARG A 549 24.05 1.44 20.69
CA ARG A 549 23.25 1.49 21.91
C ARG A 549 24.08 1.20 23.16
N VAL A 550 25.13 0.37 23.03
CA VAL A 550 25.97 -0.03 24.17
C VAL A 550 26.63 1.17 24.84
N GLY A 551 26.97 2.22 24.09
CA GLY A 551 27.50 3.47 24.64
C GLY A 551 26.52 4.21 25.58
N TRP A 552 25.21 3.97 25.45
CA TRP A 552 24.14 4.59 26.24
C TRP A 552 23.45 3.61 27.22
N ASN A 553 23.73 2.31 27.12
CA ASN A 553 23.16 1.27 27.97
C ASN A 553 24.20 0.74 28.97
N SER A 554 24.27 1.38 30.14
CA SER A 554 25.24 1.03 31.20
C SER A 554 25.17 -0.43 31.66
N SER A 555 23.99 -1.06 31.56
CA SER A 555 23.81 -2.46 31.97
C SER A 555 24.49 -3.42 31.01
N SER A 556 24.22 -3.28 29.70
CA SER A 556 24.87 -4.07 28.65
C SER A 556 26.35 -3.77 28.54
N TYR A 557 26.75 -2.49 28.63
CA TYR A 557 28.16 -2.08 28.63
C TYR A 557 28.96 -2.83 29.71
N ARG A 558 28.46 -2.85 30.95
CA ARG A 558 29.14 -3.54 32.05
C ARG A 558 29.25 -5.04 31.81
N ILE A 559 28.18 -5.68 31.33
CA ILE A 559 28.17 -7.12 31.06
C ILE A 559 29.18 -7.46 29.95
N LEU A 560 29.13 -6.75 28.82
CA LEU A 560 29.95 -7.03 27.64
C LEU A 560 31.42 -6.71 27.86
N THR A 561 31.75 -5.62 28.56
CA THR A 561 33.14 -5.32 28.92
C THR A 561 33.72 -6.31 29.93
N GLN A 562 32.87 -6.93 30.78
CA GLN A 562 33.28 -7.98 31.68
C GLN A 562 33.46 -9.32 30.94
N GLU A 563 32.60 -9.63 29.96
CA GLU A 563 32.77 -10.77 29.05
C GLU A 563 34.07 -10.67 28.25
N LEU A 564 34.41 -9.50 27.70
CA LEU A 564 35.67 -9.28 26.97
C LEU A 564 36.93 -9.34 27.85
N LYS A 565 36.78 -9.36 29.18
CA LYS A 565 37.86 -9.56 30.15
C LYS A 565 37.92 -10.99 30.69
N ASP A 566 36.93 -11.84 30.37
CA ASP A 566 36.95 -13.26 30.74
C ASP A 566 37.94 -14.01 29.83
N THR A 567 38.90 -14.70 30.43
CA THR A 567 40.00 -15.35 29.70
C THR A 567 39.52 -16.36 28.66
N ASN A 568 38.44 -17.12 28.93
CA ASN A 568 37.97 -18.12 27.97
C ASN A 568 37.30 -17.48 26.75
N ILE A 569 36.55 -16.40 26.97
CA ILE A 569 35.89 -15.67 25.86
C ILE A 569 36.94 -14.88 25.06
N LEU A 570 37.91 -14.30 25.77
CA LEU A 570 39.05 -13.60 25.19
C LEU A 570 39.81 -14.51 24.22
N ASP A 571 40.29 -15.64 24.71
CA ASP A 571 41.08 -16.59 23.92
C ASP A 571 40.31 -17.08 22.68
N ASP A 572 39.00 -17.32 22.83
CA ASP A 572 38.12 -17.74 21.74
C ASP A 572 38.02 -16.64 20.66
N LEU A 573 37.81 -15.38 21.04
CA LEU A 573 37.74 -14.26 20.08
C LEU A 573 39.10 -14.02 19.40
N LEU A 574 40.19 -14.00 20.15
CA LEU A 574 41.54 -13.78 19.63
C LEU A 574 41.96 -14.88 18.66
N THR A 575 41.67 -16.15 18.98
CA THR A 575 41.99 -17.28 18.09
C THR A 575 41.23 -17.19 16.76
N HIS A 576 40.09 -16.52 16.75
CA HIS A 576 39.25 -16.32 15.57
C HIS A 576 39.47 -14.97 14.85
N GLY A 577 40.55 -14.25 15.16
CA GLY A 577 41.01 -13.08 14.40
C GLY A 577 40.66 -11.72 14.99
N PHE A 578 39.74 -11.65 15.95
CA PHE A 578 39.42 -10.38 16.62
C PHE A 578 40.64 -9.80 17.36
N ALA A 579 40.66 -8.48 17.48
CA ALA A 579 41.73 -7.66 18.02
C ALA A 579 43.11 -7.94 17.37
N ASN A 580 43.17 -8.27 16.08
CA ASN A 580 44.40 -8.69 15.39
C ASN A 580 45.13 -9.84 16.11
N ASN A 581 44.39 -10.73 16.79
CA ASN A 581 44.94 -11.81 17.61
C ASN A 581 45.86 -11.31 18.75
N SER A 582 45.68 -10.06 19.22
CA SER A 582 46.52 -9.39 20.22
C SER A 582 45.72 -8.96 21.45
N GLU A 583 46.14 -9.44 22.63
CA GLU A 583 45.59 -8.96 23.91
C GLU A 583 45.82 -7.46 24.12
N GLU A 584 46.95 -6.92 23.64
CA GLU A 584 47.27 -5.50 23.75
C GLU A 584 46.28 -4.64 22.93
N ASP A 585 45.89 -5.12 21.75
CA ASP A 585 44.96 -4.40 20.87
C ASP A 585 43.55 -4.40 21.46
N LEU A 586 43.15 -5.50 22.09
CA LEU A 586 41.87 -5.54 22.80
C LEU A 586 41.89 -4.66 24.05
N ALA A 587 42.97 -4.67 24.82
CA ALA A 587 43.11 -3.79 25.98
C ALA A 587 43.05 -2.31 25.57
N LEU A 588 43.65 -1.96 24.43
CA LEU A 588 43.55 -0.62 23.87
C LEU A 588 42.12 -0.29 23.41
N PHE A 589 41.44 -1.22 22.71
CA PHE A 589 40.03 -1.08 22.35
C PHE A 589 39.17 -0.81 23.59
N LEU A 590 39.31 -1.59 24.66
CA LEU A 590 38.54 -1.43 25.89
C LEU A 590 38.74 -0.04 26.53
N ARG A 591 39.96 0.50 26.50
CA ARG A 591 40.25 1.87 26.99
C ARG A 591 39.60 2.94 26.12
N CYS A 592 39.65 2.80 24.80
CA CYS A 592 38.96 3.70 23.87
C CYS A 592 37.43 3.61 24.05
N PHE A 593 36.90 2.40 24.20
CA PHE A 593 35.48 2.15 24.41
C PHE A 593 34.99 2.76 25.73
N GLU A 594 35.76 2.62 26.81
CA GLU A 594 35.50 3.25 28.11
C GLU A 594 35.48 4.78 28.01
N SER A 595 36.45 5.37 27.29
CA SER A 595 36.48 6.82 27.07
C SER A 595 35.27 7.33 26.27
N ILE A 596 34.80 6.57 25.27
CA ILE A 596 33.62 6.94 24.48
C ILE A 596 32.34 6.80 25.33
N ALA A 597 32.14 5.66 26.00
CA ALA A 597 30.97 5.41 26.83
C ALA A 597 30.87 6.44 27.98
N GLY A 598 32.01 6.80 28.61
CA GLY A 598 32.06 7.81 29.66
C GLY A 598 31.67 9.22 29.20
N ARG A 599 31.76 9.53 27.90
CA ARG A 599 31.28 10.80 27.31
C ARG A 599 29.80 10.78 26.94
N MET A 600 29.25 9.58 26.73
CA MET A 600 27.85 9.37 26.36
C MET A 600 26.96 9.20 27.60
N SER A 601 27.49 8.79 28.74
CA SER A 601 26.73 8.58 29.98
C SER A 601 26.37 9.87 30.76
N TRP A 602 26.57 11.06 30.19
CA TRP A 602 26.29 12.37 30.81
C TRP A 602 25.05 13.07 30.25
#